data_AF-A0A1M5WZZ6-F1
#
_entry.id   AF-A0A1M5WZZ6-F1
#
_cell.length_a   1.000
_cell.length_b   1.000
_cell.length_c   1.000
_cell.angle_alpha   90.00
_cell.angle_beta   90.00
_cell.angle_gamma   90.00
#
_symmetry.space_group_name_H-M   'P 1'
#
loop_
_entity.id
_entity.type
_entity.pdbx_description
1 polymer ?
#
loop_
_entity_poly.entity_id
_entity_poly.type
_entity_poly.pdbx_seq_one_letter_code
_entity_poly.pdbx_strand_id
1 'polypeptide(L)'
;MKIDHNKIESLLIEIHKSNYYIMPLADDFQSNEEYKLYVNHIEIMIEELGLINNFESKKSTLYLTKFGRNVIVNYGGWIKYLEHEAKVQDRVELKAQYDLKISKYLAKTRFWPLIISIISLLLTIGNMLL
;
A
#
# COMPACT_ATOMS: atom_id res chain seq x y z
N MET A 1 11.31 -9.24 -14.23
CA MET A 1 12.55 -8.97 -13.47
C MET A 1 12.15 -8.57 -12.06
N LYS A 2 12.88 -8.98 -11.01
CA LYS A 2 12.51 -8.67 -9.62
C LYS A 2 12.94 -7.24 -9.30
N ILE A 3 12.02 -6.42 -8.77
CA ILE A 3 12.32 -5.04 -8.35
C ILE A 3 13.27 -5.08 -7.15
N ASP A 4 14.41 -4.39 -7.24
CA ASP A 4 15.30 -4.20 -6.11
C ASP A 4 14.88 -2.98 -5.27
N HIS A 5 14.16 -3.24 -4.18
CA HIS A 5 13.68 -2.19 -3.30
C HIS A 5 14.79 -1.46 -2.54
N ASN A 6 15.94 -2.08 -2.31
CA ASN A 6 17.07 -1.40 -1.65
C ASN A 6 17.70 -0.36 -2.58
N LYS A 7 17.74 -0.67 -3.89
CA LYS A 7 18.24 0.26 -4.90
C LYS A 7 17.32 1.47 -5.08
N ILE A 8 16.00 1.24 -5.06
CA ILE A 8 14.98 2.31 -5.05
C ILE A 8 15.14 3.19 -3.82
N GLU A 9 15.22 2.59 -2.62
CA GLU A 9 15.40 3.31 -1.36
C GLU A 9 16.63 4.23 -1.40
N SER A 10 17.77 3.68 -1.81
CA SER A 10 19.04 4.41 -1.86
C SER A 10 18.95 5.61 -2.80
N LEU A 11 18.40 5.42 -4.00
CA LEU A 11 18.26 6.49 -4.98
C LEU A 11 17.28 7.58 -4.52
N LEU A 12 16.16 7.19 -3.89
CA LEU A 12 15.19 8.15 -3.35
C LEU A 12 15.81 9.03 -2.27
N ILE A 13 16.55 8.42 -1.34
CA ILE A 13 17.28 9.15 -0.29
C ILE A 13 18.31 10.09 -0.91
N GLU A 14 19.01 9.65 -1.94
CA GLU A 14 19.99 10.46 -2.64
C GLU A 14 19.35 11.69 -3.28
N ILE A 15 18.32 11.50 -4.12
CA ILE A 15 17.57 12.61 -4.75
C ILE A 15 17.00 13.54 -3.68
N HIS A 16 16.54 13.02 -2.54
CA HIS A 16 16.02 13.84 -1.46
C HIS A 16 17.09 14.74 -0.83
N LYS A 17 18.28 14.20 -0.57
CA LYS A 17 19.39 14.94 0.04
C LYS A 17 19.92 16.04 -0.88
N SER A 18 20.02 15.78 -2.18
CA SER A 18 20.56 16.71 -3.17
C SER A 18 19.50 17.54 -3.90
N ASN A 19 18.21 17.31 -3.65
CA ASN A 19 17.03 17.82 -4.37
C ASN A 19 16.88 17.35 -5.82
N TYR A 20 17.95 16.84 -6.43
CA TYR A 20 17.97 16.28 -7.79
C TYR A 20 19.09 15.25 -7.90
N TYR A 21 19.00 14.37 -8.89
CA TYR A 21 20.05 13.41 -9.20
C TYR A 21 20.39 13.46 -10.68
N ILE A 22 21.68 13.43 -11.01
CA ILE A 22 22.15 13.39 -12.40
C ILE A 22 22.47 11.94 -12.71
N MET A 23 21.80 11.41 -13.73
CA MET A 23 22.02 10.05 -14.21
C MET A 23 23.47 9.89 -14.71
N PRO A 24 24.20 8.88 -14.24
CA PRO A 24 25.50 8.53 -14.79
C PRO A 24 25.38 8.13 -16.26
N LEU A 25 26.46 8.32 -17.00
CA LEU A 25 26.56 7.93 -18.40
C LEU A 25 26.85 6.43 -18.50
N ALA A 26 26.60 5.83 -19.66
CA ALA A 26 26.84 4.41 -19.88
C ALA A 26 28.31 4.01 -19.63
N ASP A 27 29.25 4.93 -19.88
CA ASP A 27 30.69 4.73 -19.67
C ASP A 27 31.10 4.64 -18.18
N ASP A 28 30.21 5.05 -17.27
CA ASP A 28 30.45 4.97 -15.81
C ASP A 28 30.19 3.54 -15.25
N PHE A 29 29.71 2.61 -16.08
CA PHE A 29 29.34 1.25 -15.69
C PHE A 29 30.35 0.21 -16.17
N GLN A 30 30.50 -0.89 -15.44
CA GLN A 30 31.45 -1.96 -15.79
C GLN A 30 30.99 -2.78 -17.00
N SER A 31 29.67 -2.78 -17.27
CA SER A 31 29.09 -3.48 -18.41
C SER A 31 27.81 -2.82 -18.92
N ASN A 32 27.49 -3.06 -20.19
CA ASN A 32 26.23 -2.62 -20.80
C ASN A 32 25.01 -3.27 -20.12
N GLU A 33 25.14 -4.48 -19.59
CA GLU A 33 24.06 -5.13 -18.84
C GLU A 33 23.77 -4.38 -17.54
N GLU A 34 24.80 -3.96 -16.81
CA GLU A 34 24.65 -3.17 -15.59
C GLU A 34 23.96 -1.83 -15.86
N TYR A 35 24.34 -1.15 -16.95
CA TYR A 35 23.69 0.09 -17.38
C TYR A 35 22.22 -0.13 -17.73
N LYS A 36 21.89 -1.16 -18.52
CA LYS A 36 20.50 -1.51 -18.85
C LYS A 36 19.67 -1.82 -17.62
N LEU A 37 20.23 -2.56 -16.67
CA LEU A 37 19.58 -2.83 -15.39
C LEU A 37 19.32 -1.54 -14.63
N TYR A 38 20.29 -0.63 -14.56
CA TYR A 38 20.13 0.67 -13.93
C TYR A 38 19.01 1.50 -14.58
N VAL A 39 19.02 1.66 -15.91
CA VAL A 39 17.99 2.41 -16.66
C VAL A 39 16.61 1.80 -16.43
N ASN A 40 16.49 0.48 -16.46
CA ASN A 40 15.22 -0.20 -16.20
C ASN A 40 14.69 0.07 -14.77
N HIS A 41 15.56 0.20 -13.76
CA HIS A 41 15.12 0.61 -12.41
C HIS A 41 14.57 2.04 -12.40
N ILE A 42 15.22 2.96 -13.13
CA ILE A 42 14.75 4.34 -13.27
C ILE A 42 13.38 4.36 -13.96
N GLU A 43 13.21 3.61 -15.05
CA GLU A 43 11.93 3.51 -15.78
C GLU A 43 10.82 2.99 -14.86
N ILE A 44 11.06 1.92 -14.10
CA ILE A 44 10.09 1.40 -13.11
C ILE A 44 9.73 2.49 -12.07
N MET A 45 10.71 3.23 -11.57
CA MET A 45 10.46 4.29 -10.58
C MET A 45 9.65 5.47 -11.16
N ILE A 46 9.73 5.71 -12.47
CA ILE A 46 8.96 6.75 -13.17
C ILE A 46 7.56 6.24 -13.53
N GLU A 47 7.48 5.15 -14.29
CA GLU A 47 6.26 4.72 -14.97
C GLU A 47 5.35 3.88 -14.07
N GLU A 48 5.92 2.92 -13.35
CA GLU A 48 5.12 2.00 -12.52
C GLU A 48 4.85 2.57 -11.13
N LEU A 49 5.87 3.17 -10.51
CA LEU A 49 5.80 3.60 -9.12
C LEU A 49 5.51 5.10 -8.95
N GLY A 50 5.73 5.91 -9.98
CA GLY A 50 5.50 7.36 -9.94
C GLY A 50 6.28 8.10 -8.85
N LEU A 51 7.43 7.55 -8.42
CA LEU A 51 8.24 8.06 -7.32
C LEU A 51 9.11 9.24 -7.76
N ILE A 52 9.60 9.19 -8.99
CA ILE A 52 10.50 10.20 -9.57
C ILE A 52 9.98 10.65 -10.94
N ASN A 53 10.47 11.79 -11.40
CA ASN A 53 10.22 12.36 -12.72
C ASN A 53 11.56 12.75 -13.35
N ASN A 54 11.64 12.73 -14.68
CA ASN A 54 12.59 13.57 -15.40
C ASN A 54 11.82 14.78 -15.98
N PHE A 55 12.41 15.97 -15.92
CA PHE A 55 11.88 17.11 -16.67
C PHE A 55 12.46 17.05 -18.08
N GLU A 56 11.59 17.16 -19.10
CA GLU A 56 11.95 17.01 -20.52
C GLU A 56 13.13 17.87 -20.97
N SER A 57 13.35 19.03 -20.34
CA SER A 57 14.46 19.93 -20.66
C SER A 57 15.85 19.40 -20.27
N LYS A 58 15.93 18.40 -19.37
CA LYS A 58 17.18 17.78 -18.90
C LYS A 58 16.95 16.28 -18.70
N LYS A 59 16.95 15.52 -19.80
CA LYS A 59 16.67 14.06 -19.84
C LYS A 59 17.50 13.21 -18.85
N SER A 60 18.63 13.72 -18.36
CA SER A 60 19.50 13.06 -17.39
C SER A 60 19.31 13.52 -15.94
N THR A 61 18.38 14.44 -15.64
CA THR A 61 18.16 14.92 -14.26
C THR A 61 16.85 14.41 -13.70
N LEU A 62 16.93 13.72 -12.57
CA LEU A 62 15.82 13.10 -11.86
C LEU A 62 15.42 13.93 -10.64
N TYR A 63 14.12 14.04 -10.42
CA TYR A 63 13.51 14.76 -9.30
C TYR A 63 12.46 13.90 -8.63
N LEU A 64 12.26 14.09 -7.32
CA LEU A 64 11.13 13.46 -6.63
C LEU A 64 9.80 14.04 -7.14
N THR A 65 8.82 13.17 -7.36
CA THR A 65 7.43 13.60 -7.53
C THR A 65 6.85 14.04 -6.18
N LYS A 66 5.60 14.56 -6.19
CA LYS A 66 4.85 14.79 -4.95
C LYS A 66 4.69 13.49 -4.15
N PHE A 67 4.47 12.37 -4.84
CA PHE A 67 4.34 11.06 -4.22
C PHE A 67 5.68 10.59 -3.63
N GLY A 68 6.78 10.66 -4.38
CA GLY A 68 8.11 10.30 -3.87
C GLY A 68 8.52 11.11 -2.64
N ARG A 69 8.22 12.42 -2.61
CA ARG A 69 8.41 13.25 -1.41
C ARG A 69 7.58 12.78 -0.23
N ASN A 70 6.31 12.45 -0.46
CA ASN A 70 5.41 11.95 0.57
C ASN A 70 5.93 10.63 1.18
N VAL A 71 6.41 9.71 0.34
CA VAL A 71 7.02 8.44 0.78
C VAL A 71 8.18 8.68 1.75
N ILE A 72 9.09 9.60 1.42
CA ILE A 72 10.24 9.88 2.29
C ILE A 72 9.82 10.63 3.56
N VAL A 73 9.02 11.70 3.43
CA VAL A 73 8.70 12.59 4.56
C VAL A 73 7.77 11.93 5.57
N ASN A 74 6.74 11.22 5.10
CA ASN A 74 5.69 10.70 5.99
C ASN A 74 5.89 9.24 6.39
N TYR A 75 6.60 8.46 5.59
CA TYR A 75 6.85 7.04 5.89
C TYR A 75 8.31 6.76 6.25
N GLY A 76 9.22 7.71 5.99
CA GLY A 76 10.64 7.56 6.31
C GLY A 76 11.40 6.67 5.33
N GLY A 77 10.88 6.50 4.11
CA GLY A 77 11.50 5.68 3.06
C GLY A 77 10.49 4.82 2.29
N TRP A 78 10.93 4.31 1.15
CA TRP A 78 10.18 3.39 0.29
C TRP A 78 9.94 2.05 0.97
N ILE A 79 10.95 1.49 1.64
CA ILE A 79 10.80 0.20 2.34
C ILE A 79 9.74 0.30 3.43
N LYS A 80 9.79 1.35 4.24
CA LYS A 80 8.79 1.59 5.30
C LYS A 80 7.39 1.87 4.75
N TYR A 81 7.31 2.54 3.60
CA TYR A 81 6.05 2.71 2.90
C TYR A 81 5.46 1.36 2.48
N LEU A 82 6.27 0.45 1.91
CA LEU A 82 5.80 -0.90 1.56
C LEU A 82 5.33 -1.69 2.78
N GLU A 83 6.04 -1.60 3.91
CA GLU A 83 5.60 -2.23 5.17
C GLU A 83 4.27 -1.66 5.68
N HIS A 84 4.07 -0.35 5.52
CA HIS A 84 2.82 0.30 5.88
C HIS A 84 1.68 -0.20 5.00
N GLU A 85 1.87 -0.23 3.68
CA GLU A 85 0.87 -0.70 2.72
C GLU A 85 0.48 -2.15 2.97
N ALA A 86 1.46 -3.03 3.25
CA ALA A 86 1.19 -4.41 3.62
C ALA A 86 0.28 -4.51 4.86
N LYS A 87 0.56 -3.73 5.90
CA LYS A 87 -0.27 -3.69 7.12
C LYS A 87 -1.67 -3.14 6.87
N VAL A 88 -1.83 -2.20 5.92
CA VAL A 88 -3.14 -1.68 5.54
C VAL A 88 -3.93 -2.75 4.80
N GLN A 89 -3.30 -3.42 3.84
CA GLN A 89 -3.89 -4.53 3.08
C GLN A 89 -4.38 -5.65 4.02
N ASP A 90 -3.53 -6.07 4.97
CA ASP A 90 -3.88 -7.10 5.97
C ASP A 90 -5.14 -6.71 6.77
N ARG A 91 -5.25 -5.43 7.17
CA ARG A 91 -6.44 -4.95 7.90
C ARG A 91 -7.68 -4.95 7.03
N VAL A 92 -7.56 -4.59 5.75
CA VAL A 92 -8.67 -4.60 4.79
C VAL A 92 -9.17 -6.04 4.58
N GLU A 93 -8.25 -7.00 4.41
CA GLU A 93 -8.60 -8.41 4.26
C GLU A 93 -9.26 -8.97 5.51
N LEU A 94 -8.72 -8.68 6.70
CA LEU A 94 -9.33 -9.08 7.96
C LEU A 94 -10.74 -8.50 8.11
N LYS A 95 -10.90 -7.20 7.81
CA LYS A 95 -12.22 -6.56 7.84
C LYS A 95 -13.19 -7.24 6.90
N ALA A 96 -12.80 -7.53 5.66
CA ALA A 96 -13.65 -8.22 4.70
C ALA A 96 -14.08 -9.62 5.20
N GLN A 97 -13.18 -10.35 5.85
CA GLN A 97 -13.50 -11.64 6.46
C GLN A 97 -14.50 -11.49 7.63
N TYR A 98 -14.34 -10.49 8.49
CA TYR A 98 -15.26 -10.22 9.58
C TYR A 98 -16.64 -9.80 9.07
N ASP A 99 -16.70 -8.90 8.11
CA ASP A 99 -17.95 -8.44 7.50
C ASP A 99 -18.72 -9.63 6.89
N LEU A 100 -18.01 -10.54 6.22
CA LEU A 100 -18.59 -11.77 5.68
C LEU A 100 -19.09 -12.73 6.77
N LYS A 101 -18.33 -12.90 7.86
CA LYS A 101 -18.75 -13.72 9.01
C LYS A 101 -19.98 -13.14 9.71
N ILE A 102 -20.00 -11.82 9.93
CA ILE A 102 -21.13 -11.10 10.53
C ILE A 102 -22.37 -11.23 9.65
N SER A 103 -22.22 -11.01 8.33
CA SER A 103 -23.32 -11.18 7.38
C SER A 103 -23.91 -12.59 7.41
N LYS A 104 -23.07 -13.64 7.42
CA LYS A 104 -23.52 -15.03 7.58
C LYS A 104 -24.22 -15.28 8.92
N TYR A 105 -23.70 -14.71 10.01
CA TYR A 105 -24.29 -14.86 11.34
C TYR A 105 -25.66 -14.18 11.42
N LEU A 106 -25.80 -12.96 10.91
CA LEU A 106 -27.07 -12.24 10.82
C LEU A 106 -28.08 -12.99 9.96
N ALA A 107 -27.65 -13.55 8.83
CA ALA A 107 -28.52 -14.39 7.99
C ALA A 107 -29.02 -15.62 8.76
N LYS A 108 -28.14 -16.29 9.52
CA LYS A 108 -28.50 -17.47 10.33
C LYS A 108 -29.39 -17.13 11.53
N THR A 109 -29.17 -15.99 12.16
CA THR A 109 -29.91 -15.56 13.36
C THR A 109 -31.08 -14.63 13.07
N ARG A 110 -31.45 -14.48 11.79
CA ARG A 110 -32.49 -13.54 11.31
C ARG A 110 -33.80 -13.59 12.11
N PHE A 111 -34.21 -14.78 12.54
CA PHE A 111 -35.47 -14.98 13.28
C PHE A 111 -35.31 -15.07 14.80
N TRP A 112 -34.08 -15.04 15.33
CA TRP A 112 -33.84 -15.08 16.78
C TRP A 112 -34.54 -13.95 17.54
N PRO A 113 -34.57 -12.69 17.07
CA PRO A 113 -35.31 -11.63 17.74
C PRO A 113 -36.81 -11.94 17.88
N LEU A 114 -37.41 -12.58 16.86
CA LEU A 114 -38.80 -13.00 16.91
C LEU A 114 -39.02 -14.14 17.90
N ILE A 115 -38.13 -15.13 17.92
CA ILE A 115 -38.19 -16.25 18.88
C ILE A 115 -38.11 -15.71 20.33
N ILE A 116 -37.16 -14.81 20.60
CA ILE A 116 -37.01 -14.16 21.92
C ILE A 116 -38.29 -13.38 22.28
N SER A 117 -38.86 -12.64 21.33
CA SER A 117 -40.09 -11.88 21.55
C SER A 117 -41.28 -12.78 21.92
N ILE A 118 -41.45 -13.91 21.21
CA ILE A 118 -42.51 -14.89 21.49
C ILE A 118 -42.33 -15.51 22.88
N ILE A 119 -41.10 -15.90 23.25
CA ILE A 119 -40.80 -16.45 24.58
C ILE A 119 -41.14 -15.44 25.67
N SER A 120 -40.76 -14.18 25.49
CA SER A 120 -41.08 -13.10 26.45
C SER A 120 -42.58 -12.90 26.63
N LEU A 121 -43.33 -12.98 25.53
CA LEU A 121 -44.79 -12.84 25.53
C LEU A 121 -45.47 -14.02 26.25
N LEU A 122 -45.00 -15.25 26.02
CA LEU A 122 -45.47 -16.44 26.73
C LEU A 122 -45.19 -16.39 28.24
N LEU A 123 -43.99 -15.95 28.63
CA LEU A 123 -43.65 -15.75 30.04
C LEU A 123 -44.54 -14.70 30.72
N THR A 124 -44.84 -13.61 30.01
CA THR A 124 -45.70 -12.54 30.53
C THR A 124 -47.14 -13.03 30.74
N ILE A 125 -47.70 -13.75 29.76
CA ILE A 125 -49.05 -14.33 29.87
C ILE A 125 -49.10 -15.36 31.00
N GLY A 126 -48.11 -16.25 31.07
CA GLY A 126 -48.03 -17.25 32.15
C GLY A 126 -47.97 -16.63 33.54
N ASN A 127 -47.26 -15.50 33.69
CA ASN A 127 -47.17 -14.77 34.94
C ASN A 127 -48.42 -13.96 35.30
N MET A 128 -49.28 -13.61 34.32
CA MET A 128 -50.57 -12.96 34.61
C MET A 128 -51.70 -13.95 34.94
N LEU A 129 -51.54 -15.22 34.56
CA LEU A 129 -52.53 -16.29 34.81
C LEU A 129 -52.29 -17.07 36.11
N LEU A 130 -51.12 -16.88 36.74
CA LEU A 130 -50.75 -17.37 38.08
C LEU A 130 -51.08 -16.32 39.14
#